data_AF-A0A6G3XMR5-F1
#
_entry.id   AF-A0A6G3XMR5-F1
#
_cell.length_a   1.000
_cell.length_b   1.000
_cell.length_c   1.000
_cell.angle_alpha   90.00
_cell.angle_beta   90.00
_cell.angle_gamma   90.00
#
_symmetry.space_group_name_H-M   'P 1'
#
loop_
_entity.id
_entity.type
_entity.pdbx_description
1 polymer ?
#
loop_
_entity_poly.entity_id
_entity_poly.type
_entity_poly.pdbx_seq_one_letter_code
_entity_poly.pdbx_strand_id
1 'polypeptide(L)'
;MPFQLHFGESDLLRCRFALSPLFETQEAVRTLSRPYRHGYHLPWLRRIREAAVTLDLEPLWLLMPDSGHNPDFICPPPIGPLATFEEEIAAVRAVDPEVARADMALALGDR
;
A
#
# COMPACT_ATOMS: atom_id res chain seq x y z
N MET A 1 -10.29 12.07 12.49
CA MET A 1 -9.88 11.90 13.90
C MET A 1 -8.36 11.93 13.94
N PRO A 2 -7.72 12.89 14.63
CA PRO A 2 -6.28 12.85 14.80
C PRO A 2 -5.92 11.66 15.71
N PHE A 3 -4.93 10.87 15.30
CA PHE A 3 -4.32 9.85 16.18
C PHE A 3 -3.30 10.53 17.08
N GLN A 4 -3.37 10.31 18.39
CA GLN A 4 -2.35 10.73 19.35
C GLN A 4 -1.52 9.51 19.74
N LEU A 5 -0.23 9.54 19.41
CA LEU A 5 0.72 8.52 19.81
C LEU A 5 1.55 9.07 20.98
N HIS A 6 1.57 8.34 22.09
CA HIS A 6 2.36 8.69 23.27
C HIS A 6 3.63 7.83 23.28
N PHE A 7 4.80 8.47 23.30
CA PHE A 7 6.10 7.80 23.36
C PHE A 7 6.86 8.27 24.59
N GLY A 8 7.42 7.33 25.36
CA GLY A 8 8.47 7.59 26.34
C GLY A 8 9.84 7.60 25.70
N GLU A 9 10.86 8.09 26.42
CA GLU A 9 12.25 8.14 25.93
C GLU A 9 12.78 6.78 25.48
N SER A 10 12.36 5.70 26.16
CA SER A 10 12.77 4.33 25.86
C SER A 10 12.07 3.73 24.64
N ASP A 11 10.95 4.29 24.19
CA ASP A 11 10.22 3.77 23.03
C ASP A 11 10.95 4.08 21.72
N LEU A 12 11.68 5.21 21.66
CA LEU A 12 12.52 5.55 20.51
C LEU A 12 13.61 4.51 20.26
N LEU A 13 14.11 3.86 21.33
CA LEU A 13 15.09 2.78 21.23
C LEU A 13 14.48 1.48 20.63
N ARG A 14 13.15 1.40 20.55
CA ARG A 14 12.40 0.27 19.99
C ARG A 14 11.83 0.56 18.60
N CYS A 15 11.88 1.82 18.15
CA CYS A 15 11.47 2.20 16.80
C CYS A 15 12.53 1.79 15.77
N ARG A 16 12.07 1.25 14.64
CA ARG A 16 12.90 0.98 13.47
C ARG A 16 12.28 1.66 12.27
N PHE A 17 13.11 2.30 11.46
CA PHE A 17 12.71 2.80 10.15
C PHE A 17 12.94 1.70 9.12
N ALA A 18 11.97 1.53 8.22
CA ALA A 18 12.05 0.60 7.13
C ALA A 18 11.56 1.26 5.85
N LEU A 19 12.22 0.94 4.74
CA LEU A 19 11.74 1.22 3.41
C LEU A 19 10.97 0.01 2.90
N SER A 20 9.89 0.25 2.15
CA SER A 20 9.08 -0.81 1.54
C SER A 20 8.85 -0.46 0.08
N PRO A 21 9.69 -0.99 -0.83
CA PRO A 21 9.47 -0.85 -2.26
C PRO A 21 8.08 -1.31 -2.71
N LEU A 22 7.51 -2.34 -2.07
CA LEU A 22 6.14 -2.80 -2.33
C LEU A 22 5.11 -1.73 -1.96
N PHE A 23 5.18 -1.17 -0.76
CA PHE A 23 4.25 -0.13 -0.33
C PHE A 23 4.37 1.13 -1.19
N GLU A 24 5.59 1.56 -1.51
CA GLU A 24 5.83 2.69 -2.42
C GLU A 24 5.21 2.44 -3.81
N THR A 25 5.32 1.21 -4.31
CA THR A 25 4.69 0.80 -5.58
C THR A 25 3.16 0.86 -5.49
N GLN A 26 2.57 0.42 -4.38
CA GLN A 26 1.13 0.49 -4.16
C GLN A 26 0.61 1.92 -4.08
N GLU A 27 1.32 2.80 -3.40
CA GLU A 27 0.96 4.21 -3.34
C GLU A 27 1.14 4.91 -4.70
N ALA A 28 2.10 4.48 -5.52
CA ALA A 28 2.18 4.91 -6.92
C ALA A 28 0.94 4.47 -7.71
N VAL A 29 0.50 3.22 -7.58
CA VAL A 29 -0.74 2.72 -8.21
C VAL A 29 -1.98 3.46 -7.70
N ARG A 30 -2.07 3.74 -6.39
CA ARG A 30 -3.16 4.53 -5.79
C ARG A 30 -3.17 5.95 -6.33
N THR A 31 -2.01 6.54 -6.58
CA THR A 31 -1.89 7.89 -7.16
C THR A 31 -2.40 7.92 -8.61
N LEU A 32 -2.30 6.82 -9.36
CA LEU A 32 -2.84 6.73 -10.73
C LEU A 32 -4.37 6.88 -10.77
N SER A 33 -5.10 6.35 -9.78
CA SER A 33 -6.57 6.52 -9.69
C SER A 33 -6.98 7.85 -9.06
N ARG A 34 -6.04 8.57 -8.42
CA ARG A 34 -6.31 9.83 -7.69
C ARG A 34 -5.30 10.94 -8.06
N PRO A 35 -5.22 11.32 -9.34
CA PRO A 35 -4.14 12.18 -9.86
C PRO A 35 -4.10 13.59 -9.25
N TYR A 36 -5.22 14.06 -8.67
CA TYR A 36 -5.34 15.38 -8.07
C TYR A 36 -5.01 15.42 -6.58
N ARG A 37 -4.78 14.27 -5.92
CA ARG A 37 -4.48 14.22 -4.48
C ARG A 37 -3.13 14.87 -4.14
N HIS A 38 -2.17 14.76 -5.06
CA HIS A 38 -0.79 15.16 -4.84
C HIS A 38 -0.25 15.87 -6.09
N GLY A 39 -0.47 17.19 -6.20
CA GLY A 39 -0.12 17.98 -7.38
C GLY A 39 1.36 17.90 -7.80
N TYR A 40 2.26 17.60 -6.86
CA TYR A 40 3.68 17.41 -7.14
C TYR A 40 4.00 16.15 -7.96
N HIS A 41 3.08 15.18 -8.06
CA HIS A 41 3.23 14.00 -8.91
C HIS A 41 2.84 14.22 -10.38
N LEU A 42 2.25 15.37 -10.75
CA LEU A 42 1.77 15.63 -12.12
C LEU A 42 2.84 15.42 -13.22
N PRO A 43 4.11 15.82 -13.07
CA PRO A 43 5.13 15.53 -14.08
C PRO A 43 5.39 14.03 -14.27
N TRP A 44 5.37 13.24 -13.19
CA TRP A 44 5.52 11.79 -13.24
C TRP A 44 4.28 11.13 -13.86
N LEU A 45 3.08 11.55 -13.46
CA LEU A 45 1.81 11.06 -14.01
C LEU A 45 1.73 11.23 -15.53
N ARG A 46 2.17 12.37 -16.07
CA ARG A 46 2.25 12.58 -17.52
C ARG A 46 3.22 11.61 -18.20
N ARG A 47 4.38 11.36 -17.60
CA ARG A 47 5.42 10.48 -18.13
C ARG A 47 5.01 9.00 -18.14
N ILE A 48 4.27 8.54 -17.14
CA ILE A 48 3.88 7.13 -17.02
C ILE A 48 2.55 6.79 -17.71
N ARG A 49 1.79 7.79 -18.17
CA ARG A 49 0.43 7.61 -18.70
C ARG A 49 0.29 6.50 -19.75
N GLU A 50 1.21 6.45 -20.71
CA GLU A 50 1.17 5.45 -21.80
C GLU A 50 1.46 4.03 -21.30
N ALA A 51 2.30 3.87 -20.28
CA ALA A 51 2.53 2.58 -19.65
C ALA A 51 1.39 2.21 -18.69
N ALA A 52 0.82 3.18 -17.98
CA ALA A 52 -0.26 2.93 -17.03
C ALA A 52 -1.52 2.42 -17.71
N VAL A 53 -1.85 2.89 -18.92
CA VAL A 53 -3.05 2.46 -19.65
C VAL A 53 -2.97 1.00 -20.16
N THR A 54 -1.78 0.39 -20.18
CA THR A 54 -1.62 -1.01 -20.58
C THR A 54 -1.80 -1.99 -19.40
N LEU A 55 -1.92 -1.47 -18.18
CA LEU A 55 -2.09 -2.26 -16.96
C LEU A 55 -3.57 -2.35 -16.59
N ASP A 56 -4.06 -3.57 -16.36
CA ASP A 56 -5.37 -3.79 -15.73
C ASP A 56 -5.25 -3.62 -14.22
N LEU A 57 -5.46 -2.39 -13.75
CA LEU A 57 -5.34 -2.00 -12.34
C LEU A 57 -6.69 -1.95 -11.62
N GLU A 58 -7.81 -2.15 -12.33
CA GLU A 58 -9.15 -2.05 -11.76
C GLU A 58 -9.35 -2.97 -10.54
N PRO A 59 -8.96 -4.27 -10.58
CA PRO A 59 -9.10 -5.14 -9.41
C PRO A 59 -8.32 -4.66 -8.20
N LEU A 60 -7.14 -4.07 -8.41
CA LEU A 60 -6.31 -3.56 -7.31
C LEU A 60 -6.88 -2.25 -6.76
N TRP A 61 -7.43 -1.38 -7.60
CA TRP A 61 -8.13 -0.17 -7.14
C TRP A 61 -9.40 -0.50 -6.34
N LEU A 62 -10.08 -1.59 -6.67
CA LEU A 62 -11.15 -2.14 -5.82
C LEU A 62 -10.65 -2.57 -4.45
N LEU A 63 -9.36 -2.77 -4.22
CA LEU A 63 -8.80 -3.05 -2.90
C LEU A 63 -8.14 -1.83 -2.24
N MET A 64 -8.27 -0.65 -2.86
CA MET A 64 -7.67 0.59 -2.38
C MET A 64 -8.76 1.64 -2.10
N PRO A 65 -9.57 1.49 -1.03
CA PRO A 65 -10.64 2.44 -0.74
C PRO A 65 -10.11 3.80 -0.23
N ASP A 66 -10.95 4.83 -0.28
CA ASP A 66 -10.64 6.16 0.31
C ASP A 66 -10.85 6.17 1.83
N SER A 67 -11.77 5.34 2.32
CA SER A 67 -12.14 5.18 3.72
C SER A 67 -12.56 3.73 3.98
N GLY A 68 -12.52 3.29 5.24
CA GLY A 68 -12.84 1.92 5.62
C GLY A 68 -11.61 1.02 5.61
N HIS A 69 -11.85 -0.28 5.47
CA HIS A 69 -10.81 -1.29 5.59
C HIS A 69 -9.88 -1.33 4.37
N ASN A 70 -8.59 -1.11 4.58
CA ASN A 70 -7.55 -1.31 3.57
C ASN A 70 -6.93 -2.69 3.83
N PRO A 71 -6.96 -3.63 2.87
CA PRO A 71 -6.55 -5.00 3.13
C PRO A 71 -5.06 -5.06 3.51
N ASP A 72 -4.78 -5.67 4.66
CA ASP A 72 -3.44 -5.79 5.22
C ASP A 72 -2.57 -6.73 4.38
N PHE A 73 -3.17 -7.75 3.74
CA PHE A 73 -2.40 -8.76 3.00
C PHE A 73 -1.64 -8.20 1.80
N ILE A 74 -2.11 -7.11 1.19
CA ILE A 74 -1.40 -6.43 0.12
C ILE A 74 -0.32 -5.49 0.66
N CYS A 75 -0.44 -5.02 1.90
CA CYS A 75 0.47 -4.08 2.54
C CYS A 75 1.05 -4.65 3.85
N PRO A 76 1.74 -5.81 3.81
CA PRO A 76 2.31 -6.40 5.02
C PRO A 76 3.39 -5.47 5.60
N PRO A 77 3.62 -5.50 6.92
CA PRO A 77 4.76 -4.82 7.51
C PRO A 77 6.08 -5.24 6.82
N PRO A 78 7.02 -4.31 6.57
CA PRO A 78 8.27 -4.62 5.90
C PRO A 78 9.05 -5.70 6.66
N ILE A 79 9.56 -6.70 5.95
CA ILE A 79 10.29 -7.84 6.53
C ILE A 79 11.57 -7.37 7.26
N GLY A 80 12.15 -6.28 6.77
CA GLY A 80 13.35 -5.66 7.32
C GLY A 80 13.50 -4.20 6.88
N PRO A 81 14.55 -3.52 7.35
CA PRO A 81 14.73 -2.09 7.10
C PRO A 81 14.98 -1.74 5.62
N LEU A 82 15.49 -2.70 4.84
CA LEU A 82 15.90 -2.54 3.44
C LEU A 82 15.46 -3.77 2.61
N ALA A 83 14.23 -4.24 2.82
CA ALA A 83 13.69 -5.35 2.04
C ALA A 83 13.61 -4.97 0.55
N THR A 84 13.82 -5.94 -0.34
CA THR A 84 13.65 -5.73 -1.78
C THR A 84 12.18 -5.86 -2.17
N PHE A 85 11.82 -5.33 -3.34
CA PHE A 85 10.48 -5.53 -3.88
C PHE A 85 10.16 -7.02 -4.05
N GLU A 86 11.14 -7.82 -4.51
CA GLU A 86 11.00 -9.25 -4.73
C GLU A 86 10.71 -10.02 -3.44
N GLU A 87 11.35 -9.65 -2.33
CA GLU A 87 11.11 -10.26 -1.02
C GLU A 87 9.71 -9.92 -0.50
N GLU A 88 9.30 -8.66 -0.62
CA GLU A 88 8.00 -8.20 -0.14
C GLU A 88 6.84 -8.77 -0.98
N ILE A 89 6.96 -8.79 -2.31
CA ILE A 89 5.92 -9.38 -3.17
C ILE A 89 5.83 -10.91 -3.00
N ALA A 90 6.96 -11.57 -2.67
CA ALA A 90 6.94 -12.99 -2.32
C ALA A 90 6.16 -13.24 -1.02
N ALA A 91 6.28 -12.35 -0.03
CA ALA A 91 5.48 -12.44 1.20
C ALA A 91 3.98 -12.29 0.92
N VAL A 92 3.57 -11.33 0.07
CA VAL A 92 2.17 -11.20 -0.36
C VAL A 92 1.67 -12.49 -1.03
N ARG A 93 2.48 -13.08 -1.92
CA ARG A 93 2.13 -14.33 -2.61
C ARG A 93 2.09 -15.56 -1.69
N ALA A 94 2.74 -15.48 -0.54
CA ALA A 94 2.78 -16.55 0.45
C ALA A 94 1.62 -16.45 1.47
N VAL A 95 0.83 -15.37 1.45
CA VAL A 95 -0.35 -15.26 2.30
C VAL A 95 -1.33 -16.37 1.96
N ASP A 96 -1.87 -17.02 3.01
CA ASP A 96 -2.92 -18.02 2.85
C ASP A 96 -4.10 -17.42 2.05
N PRO A 97 -4.51 -18.04 0.93
CA PRO A 97 -5.61 -17.53 0.12
C PRO A 97 -6.91 -17.30 0.91
N GLU A 98 -7.19 -18.08 1.96
CA GLU A 98 -8.38 -17.85 2.78
C GLU A 98 -8.26 -16.60 3.66
N VAL A 99 -7.05 -16.28 4.14
CA VAL A 99 -6.78 -15.03 4.85
C VAL A 99 -6.94 -13.85 3.90
N ALA A 100 -6.31 -13.91 2.72
CA ALA A 100 -6.45 -12.86 1.72
C ALA A 100 -7.91 -12.66 1.29
N ARG A 101 -8.66 -13.74 1.08
CA ARG A 101 -10.09 -13.67 0.72
C ARG A 101 -10.94 -13.04 1.81
N ALA A 102 -10.71 -13.39 3.08
CA ALA A 102 -11.41 -12.78 4.20
C ALA A 102 -11.11 -11.27 4.30
N ASP A 103 -9.85 -10.90 4.11
CA ASP A 103 -9.37 -9.52 4.15
C ASP A 103 -9.94 -8.67 2.99
N MET A 104 -9.96 -9.23 1.77
CA MET A 104 -10.64 -8.64 0.62
C MET A 104 -12.15 -8.44 0.86
N ALA A 105 -12.81 -9.41 1.50
CA ALA A 105 -14.25 -9.30 1.78
C ALA A 105 -14.57 -8.13 2.72
N LEU A 106 -13.71 -7.83 3.69
CA LEU A 106 -13.83 -6.64 4.54
C LEU A 106 -13.69 -5.36 3.72
N ALA A 107 -12.65 -5.28 2.88
CA ALA A 107 -12.40 -4.10 2.04
C ALA A 107 -13.51 -3.82 1.02
N LEU A 108 -14.20 -4.87 0.55
CA LEU A 108 -15.30 -4.76 -0.42
C LEU A 108 -16.67 -4.63 0.25
N GLY A 109 -16.81 -5.00 1.52
CA GLY A 109 -18.08 -4.98 2.25
C GLY A 109 -18.51 -3.59 2.74
N ASP A 110 -17.55 -2.70 2.97
CA ASP A 110 -17.78 -1.32 3.48
C ASP A 110 -18.00 -0.28 2.37
N ARG A 111 -18.25 -0.71 1.12
CA ARG A 111 -18.45 0.18 -0.04
C ARG A 111 -19.89 0.62 -0.26
#